data_AF-A0A7X0XD64-F1
#
_entry.id   AF-A0A7X0XD64-F1
#
_cell.length_a   1.000
_cell.length_b   1.000
_cell.length_c   1.000
_cell.angle_alpha   90.00
_cell.angle_beta   90.00
_cell.angle_gamma   90.00
#
_symmetry.space_group_name_H-M   'P 1'
#
loop_
_entity.id
_entity.type
_entity.pdbx_description
1 polymer ?
#
loop_
_entity_poly.entity_id
_entity_poly.type
_entity_poly.pdbx_seq_one_letter_code
_entity_poly.pdbx_strand_id
1 'polypeptide(L)'
;MVNKNPKEYKKMLENNHTLPYKVRIDNQRYDVIVYSMLGKITGIIVANENGLTVNRAIAQEVIEQVQKYSFYFDYLKKRTQLVKERDSITAERIEGVQRILNEKGLFGEKMQLEIDQLNLALEVYKQQQRKLDIYQEDIALLNEKIESQHEIYEEDWHHAEDLSLAYAIAAYGQSLYLEKTRDIRRKMLKWTQLHGKMLQPEPRKALTKLTFVLSEAQAGHIFEQIISLIPMLEIGLTLHKEQEIPARVKEFGKAYELHLRNYEPPMEQITPLIRNKQR
;
A
#
# COMPACT_ATOMS: atom_id res chain seq x y z
N MET A 1 -52.41 5.31 7.07
CA MET A 1 -51.56 4.96 8.23
C MET A 1 -50.21 4.51 7.71
N VAL A 2 -49.16 5.30 7.89
CA VAL A 2 -47.78 4.89 7.53
C VAL A 2 -47.35 3.90 8.60
N ASN A 3 -47.09 2.65 8.20
CA ASN A 3 -46.68 1.57 9.09
C ASN A 3 -45.29 1.91 9.63
N LYS A 4 -45.18 2.59 10.79
CA LYS A 4 -43.91 3.07 11.36
C LYS A 4 -43.13 1.92 12.00
N ASN A 5 -42.67 0.95 11.21
CA ASN A 5 -41.78 -0.10 11.70
C ASN A 5 -40.35 0.13 11.15
N PRO A 6 -39.49 0.89 11.85
CA PRO A 6 -38.17 1.28 11.36
C PRO A 6 -37.30 0.09 10.94
N LYS A 7 -37.50 -1.10 11.52
CA LYS A 7 -36.77 -2.33 11.16
C LYS A 7 -37.06 -2.81 9.74
N GLU A 8 -38.27 -2.64 9.23
CA GLU A 8 -38.63 -3.05 7.87
C GLU A 8 -38.07 -2.08 6.83
N TYR A 9 -38.18 -0.77 7.07
CA TYR A 9 -37.54 0.25 6.23
C TYR A 9 -36.02 0.13 6.20
N LYS A 10 -35.40 -0.25 7.33
CA LYS A 10 -33.96 -0.48 7.42
C LYS A 10 -33.53 -1.69 6.58
N LYS A 11 -34.34 -2.75 6.49
CA LYS A 11 -34.09 -3.87 5.56
C LYS A 11 -34.24 -3.46 4.09
N MET A 12 -35.17 -2.54 3.76
CA MET A 12 -35.36 -2.06 2.38
C MET A 12 -34.23 -1.17 1.86
N LEU A 13 -33.37 -0.63 2.75
CA LEU A 13 -32.20 0.19 2.40
C LEU A 13 -30.88 -0.58 2.47
N GLU A 14 -30.92 -1.86 2.84
CA GLU A 14 -29.75 -2.70 2.98
C GLU A 14 -29.48 -3.41 1.64
N ASN A 15 -28.32 -3.13 1.05
CA ASN A 15 -27.86 -3.84 -0.14
C ASN A 15 -27.05 -5.06 0.31
N ASN A 16 -27.18 -6.17 -0.40
CA ASN A 16 -26.28 -7.30 -0.23
C ASN A 16 -25.41 -7.47 -1.47
N HIS A 17 -24.22 -8.02 -1.26
CA HIS A 17 -23.37 -8.55 -2.32
C HIS A 17 -22.72 -9.83 -1.82
N THR A 18 -22.63 -10.82 -2.69
CA THR A 18 -21.81 -12.01 -2.45
C THR A 18 -20.41 -11.71 -2.92
N LEU A 19 -19.39 -12.13 -2.17
CA LEU A 19 -18.02 -12.08 -2.66
C LEU A 19 -17.92 -12.87 -3.98
N PRO A 20 -17.10 -12.41 -4.95
CA PRO A 20 -16.99 -13.06 -6.26
C PRO A 20 -16.24 -14.40 -6.21
N TYR A 21 -15.78 -14.82 -5.03
CA TYR A 21 -15.07 -16.07 -4.80
C TYR A 21 -15.59 -16.79 -3.56
N LYS A 22 -15.45 -18.11 -3.58
CA LYS A 22 -15.69 -18.99 -2.43
C LYS A 22 -14.41 -19.16 -1.61
N VAL A 23 -14.59 -19.27 -0.29
CA VAL A 23 -13.52 -19.61 0.65
C VAL A 23 -13.60 -21.11 0.96
N ARG A 24 -12.47 -21.81 0.94
CA ARG A 24 -12.39 -23.24 1.25
C ARG A 24 -11.84 -23.46 2.65
N ILE A 25 -12.56 -24.23 3.48
CA ILE A 25 -12.12 -24.72 4.79
C ILE A 25 -12.50 -26.19 4.89
N ASP A 26 -11.55 -27.06 5.30
CA ASP A 26 -11.76 -28.51 5.44
C ASP A 26 -12.42 -29.15 4.19
N ASN A 27 -11.96 -28.78 3.00
CA ASN A 27 -12.52 -29.20 1.70
C ASN A 27 -13.99 -28.82 1.45
N GLN A 28 -14.60 -27.96 2.27
CA GLN A 28 -15.92 -27.39 2.03
C GLN A 28 -15.80 -25.96 1.54
N ARG A 29 -16.64 -25.58 0.58
CA ARG A 29 -16.67 -24.23 0.02
C ARG A 29 -17.80 -23.40 0.63
N TYR A 30 -17.47 -22.15 0.89
CA TYR A 30 -18.37 -21.21 1.54
C TYR A 30 -18.55 -19.93 0.73
N ASP A 31 -19.80 -19.51 0.59
CA ASP A 31 -20.17 -18.20 0.07
C ASP A 31 -20.23 -17.19 1.21
N VAL A 32 -19.69 -16.01 0.98
CA VAL A 32 -19.72 -14.89 1.94
C VAL A 32 -20.63 -13.80 1.38
N ILE A 33 -21.72 -13.53 2.08
CA ILE A 33 -22.73 -12.53 1.73
C ILE A 33 -22.59 -11.36 2.69
N VAL A 34 -22.25 -10.19 2.16
CA VAL A 34 -22.03 -8.97 2.92
C VAL A 34 -23.21 -8.03 2.72
N TYR A 35 -23.82 -7.65 3.83
CA TYR A 35 -24.89 -6.67 3.89
C TYR A 35 -24.32 -5.30 4.25
N SER A 36 -24.74 -4.27 3.53
CA SER A 36 -24.30 -2.89 3.77
C SER A 36 -25.43 -1.87 3.67
N MET A 37 -25.28 -0.79 4.43
CA MET A 37 -26.17 0.38 4.40
C MET A 37 -25.33 1.65 4.39
N LEU A 38 -25.55 2.52 3.41
CA LEU A 38 -24.79 3.78 3.25
C LEU A 38 -23.26 3.56 3.25
N GLY A 39 -22.79 2.48 2.61
CA GLY A 39 -21.37 2.13 2.52
C GLY A 39 -20.77 1.50 3.78
N LYS A 40 -21.56 1.28 4.84
CA LYS A 40 -21.10 0.59 6.06
C LYS A 40 -21.62 -0.83 6.09
N ILE A 41 -20.77 -1.79 6.45
CA ILE A 41 -21.18 -3.18 6.66
C ILE A 41 -22.13 -3.23 7.86
N THR A 42 -23.31 -3.79 7.65
CA THR A 42 -24.36 -3.97 8.65
C THR A 42 -24.61 -5.43 8.98
N GLY A 43 -24.04 -6.36 8.22
CA GLY A 43 -24.09 -7.78 8.53
C GLY A 43 -23.33 -8.65 7.56
N ILE A 44 -23.01 -9.86 8.00
CA ILE A 44 -22.30 -10.87 7.21
C ILE A 44 -22.99 -12.21 7.42
N ILE A 45 -23.24 -12.94 6.33
CA ILE A 45 -23.73 -14.32 6.37
C ILE A 45 -22.75 -15.19 5.59
N VAL A 46 -22.40 -16.33 6.18
CA VAL A 46 -21.65 -17.40 5.52
C VAL A 46 -22.60 -18.55 5.21
N ALA A 47 -22.60 -19.00 3.96
CA ALA A 47 -23.41 -20.13 3.49
C ALA A 47 -22.52 -21.24 2.92
N ASN A 48 -22.93 -22.49 3.09
CA ASN A 48 -22.27 -23.64 2.46
C ASN A 48 -22.71 -23.80 0.99
N GLU A 49 -22.17 -24.81 0.31
CA GLU A 49 -22.47 -25.12 -1.10
C GLU A 49 -23.96 -25.33 -1.41
N ASN A 50 -24.77 -25.70 -0.40
CA ASN A 50 -26.22 -25.88 -0.55
C ASN A 50 -27.02 -24.58 -0.30
N GLY A 51 -26.35 -23.46 -0.10
CA GLY A 51 -26.97 -22.16 0.24
C GLY A 51 -27.49 -22.08 1.67
N LEU A 52 -27.10 -23.01 2.55
CA LEU A 52 -27.53 -23.05 3.94
C LEU A 52 -26.56 -22.28 4.84
N THR A 53 -27.08 -21.48 5.75
CA THR A 53 -26.25 -20.76 6.73
C THR A 53 -25.53 -21.74 7.65
N VAL A 54 -24.21 -21.59 7.77
CA VAL A 54 -23.38 -22.40 8.66
C VAL A 54 -23.47 -21.95 10.12
N ASN A 55 -22.90 -22.74 11.03
CA ASN A 55 -22.78 -22.34 12.42
C ASN A 55 -21.82 -21.15 12.58
N ARG A 56 -21.88 -20.49 13.74
CA ARG A 56 -21.11 -19.27 14.00
C ARG A 56 -19.60 -19.50 14.02
N ALA A 57 -19.13 -20.66 14.46
CA ALA A 57 -17.70 -20.97 14.54
C ALA A 57 -17.08 -21.07 13.14
N ILE A 58 -17.70 -21.86 12.25
CA ILE A 58 -17.29 -21.97 10.84
C ILE A 58 -17.39 -20.60 10.15
N ALA A 59 -18.46 -19.84 10.43
CA ALA A 59 -18.59 -18.50 9.87
C ALA A 59 -17.46 -17.56 10.32
N GLN A 60 -17.00 -17.64 11.58
CA GLN A 60 -15.86 -16.85 12.05
C GLN A 60 -14.57 -17.23 11.33
N GLU A 61 -14.30 -18.53 11.20
CA GLU A 61 -13.12 -19.05 10.53
C GLU A 61 -13.07 -18.62 9.03
N VAL A 62 -14.20 -18.72 8.32
CA VAL A 62 -14.32 -18.22 6.94
C VAL A 62 -14.03 -16.72 6.86
N ILE A 63 -14.56 -15.94 7.80
CA ILE A 63 -14.38 -14.49 7.81
C ILE A 63 -12.97 -14.06 8.23
N GLU A 64 -12.27 -14.86 9.04
CA GLU A 64 -10.85 -14.66 9.32
C GLU A 64 -10.03 -14.81 8.05
N GLN A 65 -10.29 -15.84 7.23
CA GLN A 65 -9.61 -15.98 5.94
C GLN A 65 -9.88 -14.78 5.02
N VAL A 66 -11.14 -14.33 4.90
CA VAL A 66 -11.48 -13.13 4.10
C VAL A 66 -10.72 -11.89 4.59
N GLN A 67 -10.63 -11.69 5.91
CA GLN A 67 -9.89 -10.56 6.46
C GLN A 67 -8.38 -10.69 6.26
N LYS A 68 -7.83 -11.91 6.35
CA LYS A 68 -6.41 -12.18 6.07
C LYS A 68 -6.08 -11.83 4.61
N TYR A 69 -6.91 -12.27 3.66
CA TYR A 69 -6.75 -11.91 2.26
C TYR A 69 -6.83 -10.39 2.03
N SER A 70 -7.80 -9.72 2.67
CA SER A 70 -7.90 -8.25 2.59
C SER A 70 -6.69 -7.54 3.19
N PHE A 71 -6.09 -8.10 4.25
CA PHE A 71 -4.92 -7.52 4.92
C PHE A 71 -3.70 -7.49 4.02
N TYR A 72 -3.47 -8.53 3.21
CA TYR A 72 -2.32 -8.62 2.30
C TYR A 72 -2.15 -7.40 1.39
N PHE A 73 -3.24 -6.73 1.03
CA PHE A 73 -3.22 -5.59 0.12
C PHE A 73 -3.74 -4.29 0.74
N ASP A 74 -3.94 -4.24 2.06
CA ASP A 74 -4.50 -3.05 2.72
C ASP A 74 -3.54 -1.84 2.63
N TYR A 75 -2.23 -2.08 2.74
CA TYR A 75 -1.22 -1.04 2.53
C TYR A 75 -1.27 -0.47 1.10
N LEU A 76 -1.31 -1.33 0.07
CA LEU A 76 -1.45 -0.92 -1.33
C LEU A 76 -2.70 -0.05 -1.50
N LYS A 77 -3.86 -0.53 -1.01
CA LYS A 77 -5.13 0.21 -1.07
C LYS A 77 -5.01 1.60 -0.44
N LYS A 78 -4.37 1.70 0.73
CA LYS A 78 -4.18 2.98 1.41
C LYS A 78 -3.25 3.92 0.63
N ARG A 79 -2.16 3.38 0.08
CA ARG A 79 -1.23 4.13 -0.77
C ARG A 79 -1.93 4.66 -2.01
N THR A 80 -2.62 3.82 -2.77
CA THR A 80 -3.36 4.22 -3.97
C THR A 80 -4.39 5.32 -3.70
N GLN A 81 -5.06 5.31 -2.54
CA GLN A 81 -5.99 6.38 -2.17
C GLN A 81 -5.29 7.74 -1.95
N LEU A 82 -4.09 7.74 -1.39
CA LEU A 82 -3.35 8.96 -1.04
C LEU A 82 -2.61 9.55 -2.24
N VAL A 83 -1.85 8.72 -2.97
CA VAL A 83 -0.97 9.19 -4.05
C VAL A 83 -1.55 8.96 -5.44
N LYS A 84 -2.45 7.98 -5.62
CA LYS A 84 -2.96 7.57 -6.94
C LYS A 84 -1.81 7.25 -7.90
N GLU A 85 -1.91 7.58 -9.18
CA GLU A 85 -0.85 7.41 -10.19
C GLU A 85 0.24 8.51 -10.13
N ARG A 86 0.18 9.41 -9.14
CA ARG A 86 1.07 10.58 -9.11
C ARG A 86 2.51 10.21 -8.78
N ASP A 87 2.73 9.10 -8.09
CA ASP A 87 4.07 8.60 -7.75
C ASP A 87 4.80 8.04 -8.99
N SER A 88 4.12 7.26 -9.84
CA SER A 88 4.66 6.78 -11.14
C SER A 88 4.98 7.95 -12.08
N ILE A 89 4.04 8.90 -12.25
CA ILE A 89 4.27 10.13 -13.06
C ILE A 89 5.44 10.96 -12.49
N THR A 90 5.57 11.02 -11.17
CA THR A 90 6.67 11.73 -10.51
C THR A 90 8.01 11.04 -10.79
N ALA A 91 8.05 9.71 -10.81
CA ALA A 91 9.26 8.94 -11.11
C ALA A 91 9.77 9.23 -12.53
N GLU A 92 8.88 9.23 -13.53
CA GLU A 92 9.21 9.58 -14.92
C GLU A 92 9.75 11.01 -15.04
N ARG A 93 9.09 11.97 -14.37
CA ARG A 93 9.53 13.38 -14.37
C ARG A 93 10.92 13.53 -13.78
N ILE A 94 11.22 12.84 -12.68
CA ILE A 94 12.54 12.84 -12.03
C ILE A 94 13.58 12.24 -12.99
N GLU A 95 13.29 11.11 -13.62
CA GLU A 95 14.20 10.45 -14.56
C GLU A 95 14.65 11.39 -15.68
N GLY A 96 13.72 12.16 -16.25
CA GLY A 96 14.01 13.10 -17.33
C GLY A 96 14.91 14.28 -16.94
N VAL A 97 15.10 14.56 -15.64
CA VAL A 97 15.83 15.76 -15.18
C VAL A 97 16.94 15.49 -14.17
N GLN A 98 17.03 14.30 -13.56
CA GLN A 98 17.98 14.04 -12.45
C GLN A 98 19.45 14.09 -12.87
N ARG A 99 19.77 13.91 -14.16
CA ARG A 99 21.16 13.79 -14.65
C ARG A 99 22.04 14.98 -14.26
N ILE A 100 21.44 16.15 -14.06
CA ILE A 100 22.14 17.36 -13.61
C ILE A 100 22.82 17.20 -12.24
N LEU A 101 22.33 16.29 -11.38
CA LEU A 101 22.96 16.02 -10.08
C LEU A 101 24.34 15.35 -10.20
N ASN A 102 24.64 14.73 -11.35
CA ASN A 102 25.93 14.09 -11.62
C ASN A 102 26.98 15.07 -12.19
N GLU A 103 26.63 16.34 -12.39
CA GLU A 103 27.55 17.32 -12.96
C GLU A 103 28.64 17.71 -11.93
N LYS A 104 29.89 17.34 -12.23
CA LYS A 104 31.03 17.56 -11.34
C LYS A 104 31.26 19.05 -11.10
N GLY A 105 31.39 19.43 -9.83
CA GLY A 105 31.72 20.80 -9.43
C GLY A 105 30.52 21.76 -9.41
N LEU A 106 29.32 21.31 -9.79
CA LEU A 106 28.13 22.15 -9.82
C LEU A 106 27.78 22.70 -8.44
N PHE A 107 27.82 21.84 -7.40
CA PHE A 107 27.41 22.19 -6.04
C PHE A 107 28.58 22.52 -5.10
N GLY A 108 29.82 22.38 -5.57
CA GLY A 108 31.04 22.46 -4.74
C GLY A 108 31.20 21.29 -3.76
N GLU A 109 32.41 21.12 -3.23
CA GLU A 109 32.79 19.92 -2.44
C GLU A 109 31.93 19.68 -1.20
N LYS A 110 31.56 20.76 -0.48
CA LYS A 110 30.81 20.65 0.78
C LYS A 110 29.39 20.10 0.59
N MET A 111 28.76 20.40 -0.55
CA MET A 111 27.39 20.01 -0.83
C MET A 111 27.31 18.74 -1.69
N GLN A 112 28.37 18.41 -2.42
CA GLN A 112 28.40 17.27 -3.33
C GLN A 112 28.02 15.96 -2.63
N LEU A 113 28.51 15.72 -1.41
CA LEU A 113 28.18 14.49 -0.66
C LEU A 113 26.68 14.37 -0.33
N GLU A 114 26.02 15.48 0.00
CA GLU A 114 24.56 15.48 0.21
C GLU A 114 23.82 15.26 -1.12
N ILE A 115 24.30 15.86 -2.20
CA ILE A 115 23.72 15.69 -3.54
C ILE A 115 23.84 14.25 -4.04
N ASP A 116 24.96 13.59 -3.78
CA ASP A 116 25.16 12.18 -4.14
C ASP A 116 24.16 11.28 -3.39
N GLN A 117 23.89 11.58 -2.12
CA GLN A 117 22.85 10.89 -1.33
C GLN A 117 21.44 11.15 -1.85
N LEU A 118 21.11 12.39 -2.21
CA LEU A 118 19.83 12.73 -2.82
C LEU A 118 19.67 12.00 -4.16
N ASN A 119 20.70 11.99 -4.99
CA ASN A 119 20.69 11.32 -6.29
C ASN A 119 20.48 9.81 -6.13
N LEU A 120 21.14 9.17 -5.16
CA LEU A 120 20.90 7.78 -4.80
C LEU A 120 19.44 7.54 -4.37
N ALA A 121 18.89 8.41 -3.52
CA ALA A 121 17.50 8.27 -3.08
C ALA A 121 16.50 8.43 -4.23
N LEU A 122 16.75 9.33 -5.18
CA LEU A 122 15.93 9.47 -6.40
C LEU A 122 16.06 8.26 -7.31
N GLU A 123 17.25 7.67 -7.42
CA GLU A 123 17.45 6.44 -8.18
C GLU A 123 16.68 5.27 -7.55
N VAL A 124 16.79 5.09 -6.23
CA VAL A 124 15.99 4.11 -5.49
C VAL A 124 14.51 4.38 -5.66
N TYR A 125 14.07 5.64 -5.56
CA TYR A 125 12.68 6.02 -5.72
C TYR A 125 12.09 5.50 -7.04
N LYS A 126 12.75 5.79 -8.17
CA LYS A 126 12.27 5.36 -9.49
C LYS A 126 12.29 3.84 -9.64
N GLN A 127 13.38 3.19 -9.22
CA GLN A 127 13.52 1.75 -9.36
C GLN A 127 12.47 1.00 -8.54
N GLN A 128 12.23 1.44 -7.30
CA GLN A 128 11.19 0.85 -6.46
C GLN A 128 9.80 1.21 -6.97
N GLN A 129 9.57 2.41 -7.51
CA GLN A 129 8.27 2.76 -8.10
C GLN A 129 7.92 1.83 -9.25
N ARG A 130 8.85 1.56 -10.17
CA ARG A 130 8.63 0.61 -11.26
C ARG A 130 8.29 -0.79 -10.76
N LYS A 131 8.93 -1.25 -9.68
CA LYS A 131 8.61 -2.55 -9.06
C LYS A 131 7.21 -2.55 -8.44
N LEU A 132 6.85 -1.48 -7.75
CA LEU A 132 5.53 -1.33 -7.14
C LEU A 132 4.42 -1.28 -8.20
N ASP A 133 4.68 -0.63 -9.34
CA ASP A 133 3.76 -0.59 -10.48
C ASP A 133 3.53 -2.02 -11.02
N ILE A 134 4.60 -2.81 -11.22
CA ILE A 134 4.52 -4.22 -11.64
C ILE A 134 3.75 -5.06 -10.61
N TYR A 135 4.09 -4.95 -9.32
CA TYR A 135 3.40 -5.71 -8.29
C TYR A 135 1.92 -5.33 -8.18
N GLN A 136 1.57 -4.07 -8.41
CA GLN A 136 0.17 -3.64 -8.44
C GLN A 136 -0.58 -4.27 -9.62
N GLU A 137 0.05 -4.40 -10.78
CA GLU A 137 -0.51 -5.13 -11.93
C GLU A 137 -0.65 -6.63 -11.62
N ASP A 138 0.37 -7.27 -11.05
CA ASP A 138 0.32 -8.68 -10.66
C ASP A 138 -0.80 -8.96 -9.63
N ILE A 139 -0.99 -8.06 -8.66
CA ILE A 139 -2.09 -8.14 -7.67
C ILE A 139 -3.45 -7.96 -8.36
N ALA A 140 -3.56 -7.07 -9.33
CA ALA A 140 -4.80 -6.91 -10.10
C ALA A 140 -5.13 -8.19 -10.89
N LEU A 141 -4.14 -8.76 -11.58
CA LEU A 141 -4.28 -10.02 -12.33
C LEU A 141 -4.62 -11.21 -11.41
N LEU A 142 -4.04 -11.28 -10.22
CA LEU A 142 -4.38 -12.30 -9.23
C LEU A 142 -5.86 -12.19 -8.80
N ASN A 143 -6.33 -10.97 -8.53
CA ASN A 143 -7.74 -10.76 -8.18
C ASN A 143 -8.67 -11.12 -9.35
N GLU A 144 -8.34 -10.73 -10.58
CA GLU A 144 -9.10 -11.12 -11.78
C GLU A 144 -9.13 -12.64 -11.98
N LYS A 145 -8.00 -13.33 -11.76
CA LYS A 145 -7.93 -14.79 -11.77
C LYS A 145 -8.90 -15.40 -10.75
N ILE A 146 -8.83 -14.94 -9.49
CA ILE A 146 -9.68 -15.43 -8.40
C ILE A 146 -11.17 -15.21 -8.70
N GLU A 147 -11.54 -14.04 -9.24
CA GLU A 147 -12.90 -13.75 -9.67
C GLU A 147 -13.35 -14.69 -10.79
N SER A 148 -12.50 -14.93 -11.79
CA SER A 148 -12.83 -15.80 -12.92
C SER A 148 -13.03 -17.27 -12.53
N GLN A 149 -12.23 -17.77 -11.58
CA GLN A 149 -12.29 -19.16 -11.10
C GLN A 149 -13.28 -19.37 -9.95
N HIS A 150 -13.83 -18.29 -9.38
CA HIS A 150 -14.84 -18.27 -8.30
C HIS A 150 -14.42 -18.94 -6.99
N GLU A 151 -13.12 -19.09 -6.75
CA GLU A 151 -12.55 -19.78 -5.59
C GLU A 151 -11.12 -19.30 -5.35
N ILE A 152 -10.65 -19.30 -4.10
CA ILE A 152 -9.22 -19.08 -3.79
C ILE A 152 -8.57 -20.44 -3.54
N TYR A 153 -7.63 -20.84 -4.40
CA TYR A 153 -6.84 -22.06 -4.24
C TYR A 153 -5.59 -21.79 -3.39
N GLU A 154 -4.95 -22.85 -2.90
CA GLU A 154 -3.72 -22.77 -2.10
C GLU A 154 -2.60 -22.02 -2.82
N GLU A 155 -2.45 -22.20 -4.13
CA GLU A 155 -1.49 -21.45 -4.95
C GLU A 155 -1.78 -19.93 -4.97
N ASP A 156 -3.06 -19.54 -4.94
CA ASP A 156 -3.45 -18.13 -4.93
C ASP A 156 -3.14 -17.48 -3.58
N TRP A 157 -3.31 -18.22 -2.48
CA TRP A 157 -2.89 -17.79 -1.15
C TRP A 157 -1.39 -17.53 -1.11
N HIS A 158 -0.57 -18.50 -1.54
CA HIS A 158 0.88 -18.34 -1.56
C HIS A 158 1.30 -17.17 -2.46
N HIS A 159 0.69 -17.03 -3.62
CA HIS A 159 0.99 -15.92 -4.52
C HIS A 159 0.61 -14.57 -3.89
N ALA A 160 -0.53 -14.48 -3.20
CA ALA A 160 -0.93 -13.26 -2.50
C ALA A 160 0.03 -12.89 -1.36
N GLU A 161 0.50 -13.88 -0.60
CA GLU A 161 1.50 -13.70 0.46
C GLU A 161 2.83 -13.17 -0.09
N ASP A 162 3.34 -13.79 -1.16
CA ASP A 162 4.59 -13.40 -1.83
C ASP A 162 4.49 -11.98 -2.41
N LEU A 163 3.38 -11.66 -3.07
CA LEU A 163 3.13 -10.32 -3.62
C LEU A 163 3.03 -9.27 -2.51
N SER A 164 2.33 -9.57 -1.42
CA SER A 164 2.22 -8.66 -0.27
C SER A 164 3.59 -8.37 0.34
N LEU A 165 4.40 -9.41 0.56
CA LEU A 165 5.74 -9.28 1.10
C LEU A 165 6.65 -8.46 0.17
N ALA A 166 6.66 -8.79 -1.12
CA ALA A 166 7.48 -8.08 -2.11
C ALA A 166 7.09 -6.60 -2.24
N TYR A 167 5.78 -6.31 -2.28
CA TYR A 167 5.25 -4.94 -2.32
C TYR A 167 5.65 -4.16 -1.07
N ALA A 168 5.44 -4.73 0.12
CA ALA A 168 5.75 -4.08 1.39
C ALA A 168 7.25 -3.77 1.51
N ILE A 169 8.14 -4.70 1.15
CA ILE A 169 9.60 -4.49 1.20
C ILE A 169 10.02 -3.36 0.25
N ALA A 170 9.53 -3.37 -0.98
CA ALA A 170 9.83 -2.33 -1.97
C ALA A 170 9.35 -0.95 -1.50
N ALA A 171 8.12 -0.88 -1.00
CA ALA A 171 7.52 0.35 -0.49
C ALA A 171 8.24 0.88 0.76
N TYR A 172 8.63 0.01 1.68
CA TYR A 172 9.37 0.38 2.88
C TYR A 172 10.75 0.95 2.53
N GLY A 173 11.50 0.25 1.69
CA GLY A 173 12.81 0.72 1.21
C GLY A 173 12.71 2.07 0.52
N GLN A 174 11.74 2.23 -0.39
CA GLN A 174 11.48 3.52 -1.05
C GLN A 174 11.24 4.64 -0.03
N SER A 175 10.39 4.39 0.96
CA SER A 175 10.00 5.38 1.97
C SER A 175 11.17 5.83 2.85
N LEU A 176 12.04 4.90 3.26
CA LEU A 176 13.21 5.22 4.09
C LEU A 176 14.24 6.10 3.37
N TYR A 177 14.49 5.86 2.08
CA TYR A 177 15.41 6.71 1.30
C TYR A 177 14.83 8.12 1.09
N LEU A 178 13.53 8.23 0.87
CA LEU A 178 12.86 9.53 0.80
C LEU A 178 12.91 10.29 2.14
N GLU A 179 12.69 9.59 3.25
CA GLU A 179 12.78 10.17 4.60
C GLU A 179 14.19 10.68 4.90
N LYS A 180 15.23 9.85 4.67
CA LYS A 180 16.64 10.20 4.93
C LYS A 180 17.10 11.44 4.17
N THR A 181 16.53 11.69 2.99
CA THR A 181 16.95 12.79 2.11
C THR A 181 16.01 14.00 2.11
N ARG A 182 15.00 14.02 2.99
CA ARG A 182 14.02 15.12 3.12
C ARG A 182 14.69 16.48 3.30
N ASP A 183 15.63 16.60 4.24
CA ASP A 183 16.30 17.87 4.51
C ASP A 183 17.34 18.23 3.46
N ILE A 184 17.98 17.23 2.83
CA ILE A 184 18.90 17.43 1.72
C ILE A 184 18.15 18.05 0.53
N ARG A 185 16.97 17.54 0.19
CA ARG A 185 16.09 18.13 -0.84
C ARG A 185 15.88 19.62 -0.57
N ARG A 186 15.50 19.98 0.65
CA ARG A 186 15.28 21.39 1.04
C ARG A 186 16.55 22.23 0.94
N LYS A 187 17.70 21.71 1.35
CA LYS A 187 19.00 22.37 1.19
C LYS A 187 19.33 22.61 -0.27
N MET A 188 19.10 21.63 -1.15
CA MET A 188 19.31 21.76 -2.61
C MET A 188 18.42 22.84 -3.20
N LEU A 189 17.13 22.86 -2.87
CA LEU A 189 16.21 23.90 -3.34
C LEU A 189 16.67 25.31 -2.91
N LYS A 190 17.11 25.48 -1.66
CA LYS A 190 17.66 26.74 -1.14
C LYS A 190 18.96 27.13 -1.83
N TRP A 191 19.87 26.18 -2.01
CA TRP A 191 21.14 26.42 -2.69
C TRP A 191 20.90 26.89 -4.14
N THR A 192 20.00 26.25 -4.88
CA THR A 192 19.65 26.67 -6.24
C THR A 192 19.10 28.09 -6.28
N GLN A 193 18.30 28.50 -5.29
CA GLN A 193 17.78 29.86 -5.21
C GLN A 193 18.89 30.91 -5.03
N LEU A 194 19.89 30.60 -4.19
CA LEU A 194 20.98 31.51 -3.86
C LEU A 194 22.05 31.58 -4.97
N HIS A 195 22.40 30.43 -5.55
CA HIS A 195 23.56 30.30 -6.43
C HIS A 195 23.19 30.04 -7.90
N GLY A 196 21.95 29.61 -8.18
CA GLY A 196 21.54 29.18 -9.52
C GLY A 196 21.63 30.28 -10.59
N LYS A 197 21.56 31.56 -10.22
CA LYS A 197 21.74 32.68 -11.16
C LYS A 197 23.18 32.85 -11.63
N MET A 198 24.16 32.36 -10.87
CA MET A 198 25.60 32.44 -11.16
C MET A 198 26.06 31.32 -12.11
N LEU A 199 25.21 30.31 -12.33
CA LEU A 199 25.50 29.19 -13.20
C LEU A 199 25.40 29.58 -14.69
N GLN A 200 26.13 28.84 -15.52
CA GLN A 200 26.02 28.92 -16.97
C GLN A 200 24.59 28.59 -17.44
N PRO A 201 24.15 29.10 -18.62
CA PRO A 201 22.76 28.98 -19.07
C PRO A 201 22.21 27.55 -19.08
N GLU A 202 22.98 26.58 -19.57
CA GLU A 202 22.54 25.19 -19.70
C GLU A 202 22.39 24.47 -18.34
N PRO A 203 23.41 24.41 -17.46
CA PRO A 203 23.26 23.86 -16.11
C PRO A 203 22.16 24.56 -15.30
N ARG A 204 22.05 25.88 -15.44
CA ARG A 204 20.99 26.66 -14.79
C ARG A 204 19.60 26.21 -15.22
N LYS A 205 19.39 26.02 -16.52
CA LYS A 205 18.10 25.58 -17.08
C LYS A 205 17.76 24.17 -16.60
N ALA A 206 18.71 23.24 -16.64
CA ALA A 206 18.53 21.88 -16.18
C ALA A 206 18.21 21.82 -14.67
N LEU A 207 18.99 22.54 -13.86
CA LEU A 207 18.79 22.61 -12.41
C LEU A 207 17.46 23.28 -12.03
N THR A 208 17.02 24.28 -12.79
CA THR A 208 15.71 24.91 -12.58
C THR A 208 14.57 23.91 -12.81
N LYS A 209 14.66 23.07 -13.87
CA LYS A 209 13.68 22.01 -14.11
C LYS A 209 13.65 20.99 -12.98
N LEU A 210 14.82 20.52 -12.53
CA LEU A 210 14.91 19.59 -11.40
C LEU A 210 14.32 20.20 -10.12
N THR A 211 14.65 21.46 -9.83
CA THR A 211 14.15 22.20 -8.65
C THR A 211 12.62 22.31 -8.67
N PHE A 212 12.04 22.56 -9.86
CA PHE A 212 10.59 22.56 -10.02
C PHE A 212 9.98 21.18 -9.73
N VAL A 213 10.53 20.12 -10.33
CA VAL A 213 10.07 18.73 -10.12
C VAL A 213 10.15 18.32 -8.66
N LEU A 214 11.24 18.67 -7.96
CA LEU A 214 11.47 18.33 -6.55
C LEU A 214 10.84 19.30 -5.55
N SER A 215 10.09 20.30 -6.02
CA SER A 215 9.44 21.28 -5.15
C SER A 215 8.38 20.64 -4.25
N GLU A 216 8.05 21.31 -3.14
CA GLU A 216 7.00 20.87 -2.21
C GLU A 216 5.62 20.78 -2.89
N ALA A 217 5.37 21.55 -3.95
CA ALA A 217 4.12 21.51 -4.71
C ALA A 217 4.06 20.35 -5.74
N GLN A 218 5.16 19.65 -5.98
CA GLN A 218 5.29 18.56 -6.95
C GLN A 218 5.71 17.27 -6.23
N ALA A 219 6.91 16.76 -6.49
CA ALA A 219 7.39 15.52 -5.88
C ALA A 219 7.47 15.59 -4.36
N GLY A 220 7.76 16.76 -3.79
CA GLY A 220 7.83 16.92 -2.33
C GLY A 220 6.55 16.49 -1.63
N HIS A 221 5.38 16.94 -2.11
CA HIS A 221 4.08 16.52 -1.55
C HIS A 221 3.88 15.00 -1.62
N ILE A 222 4.19 14.38 -2.77
CA ILE A 222 4.04 12.93 -2.96
C ILE A 222 4.98 12.16 -2.02
N PHE A 223 6.22 12.62 -1.89
CA PHE A 223 7.19 12.01 -0.98
C PHE A 223 6.72 12.09 0.46
N GLU A 224 6.16 13.22 0.91
CA GLU A 224 5.60 13.34 2.26
C GLU A 224 4.42 12.40 2.48
N GLN A 225 3.56 12.21 1.49
CA GLN A 225 2.47 11.23 1.55
C GLN A 225 2.99 9.80 1.68
N ILE A 226 4.01 9.41 0.90
CA ILE A 226 4.65 8.09 0.99
C ILE A 226 5.30 7.89 2.35
N ILE A 227 6.08 8.87 2.83
CA ILE A 227 6.74 8.78 4.14
C ILE A 227 5.71 8.67 5.28
N SER A 228 4.56 9.35 5.17
CA SER A 228 3.51 9.27 6.18
C SER A 228 2.90 7.87 6.37
N LEU A 229 3.15 6.95 5.42
CA LEU A 229 2.67 5.58 5.46
C LEU A 229 3.64 4.61 6.16
N ILE A 230 4.87 5.03 6.49
CA ILE A 230 5.83 4.19 7.21
C ILE A 230 5.22 3.56 8.48
N PRO A 231 4.52 4.32 9.36
CA PRO A 231 3.96 3.73 10.57
C PRO A 231 2.98 2.59 10.30
N MET A 232 2.27 2.60 9.17
CA MET A 232 1.33 1.54 8.78
C MET A 232 2.07 0.22 8.47
N LEU A 233 3.23 0.30 7.82
CA LEU A 233 4.07 -0.89 7.56
C LEU A 233 4.70 -1.44 8.84
N GLU A 234 5.00 -0.56 9.81
CA GLU A 234 5.66 -0.95 11.06
C GLU A 234 4.68 -1.43 12.15
N ILE A 235 3.36 -1.44 11.90
CA ILE A 235 2.36 -1.86 12.89
C ILE A 235 2.66 -3.30 13.33
N GLY A 236 2.76 -3.51 14.64
CA GLY A 236 3.00 -4.83 15.22
C GLY A 236 4.42 -5.36 15.03
N LEU A 237 5.34 -4.60 14.42
CA LEU A 237 6.72 -5.00 14.19
C LEU A 237 7.67 -4.36 15.20
N THR A 238 8.65 -5.13 15.68
CA THR A 238 9.77 -4.60 16.47
C THR A 238 10.97 -4.44 15.53
N LEU A 239 11.36 -3.19 15.25
CA LEU A 239 12.40 -2.85 14.28
C LEU A 239 13.49 -1.96 14.88
N HIS A 240 14.75 -2.24 14.58
CA HIS A 240 15.89 -1.40 14.96
C HIS A 240 16.04 -0.20 14.01
N LYS A 241 15.52 0.96 14.43
CA LYS A 241 15.44 2.17 13.59
C LYS A 241 16.79 2.86 13.30
N GLU A 242 17.81 2.58 14.10
CA GLU A 242 19.14 3.21 14.00
C GLU A 242 20.08 2.53 12.98
N GLN A 243 19.66 1.40 12.41
CA GLN A 243 20.46 0.71 11.40
C GLN A 243 20.51 1.47 10.08
N GLU A 244 21.56 1.23 9.30
CA GLU A 244 21.61 1.66 7.91
C GLU A 244 20.45 1.07 7.10
N ILE A 245 19.95 1.84 6.13
CA ILE A 245 18.71 1.51 5.40
C ILE A 245 18.72 0.07 4.83
N PRO A 246 19.77 -0.43 4.17
CA PRO A 246 19.75 -1.80 3.64
C PRO A 246 19.56 -2.89 4.71
N ALA A 247 20.15 -2.71 5.89
CA ALA A 247 19.98 -3.63 7.00
C ALA A 247 18.56 -3.54 7.58
N ARG A 248 18.05 -2.31 7.76
CA ARG A 248 16.69 -2.07 8.24
C ARG A 248 15.62 -2.64 7.31
N VAL A 249 15.78 -2.53 5.99
CA VAL A 249 14.87 -3.13 4.99
C VAL A 249 14.90 -4.66 5.06
N LYS A 250 16.08 -5.25 5.27
CA LYS A 250 16.23 -6.71 5.41
C LYS A 250 15.58 -7.22 6.70
N GLU A 251 15.74 -6.50 7.80
CA GLU A 251 15.08 -6.79 9.07
C GLU A 251 13.56 -6.68 8.94
N PHE A 252 13.08 -5.58 8.35
CA PHE A 252 11.67 -5.39 8.04
C PHE A 252 11.11 -6.56 7.23
N GLY A 253 11.77 -6.99 6.16
CA GLY A 253 11.30 -8.10 5.34
C GLY A 253 11.09 -9.39 6.15
N LYS A 254 12.04 -9.72 7.03
CA LYS A 254 11.92 -10.90 7.92
C LYS A 254 10.79 -10.76 8.94
N ALA A 255 10.69 -9.59 9.57
CA ALA A 255 9.66 -9.33 10.57
C ALA A 255 8.26 -9.32 9.95
N TYR A 256 8.10 -8.69 8.79
CA TYR A 256 6.85 -8.59 8.05
C TYR A 256 6.42 -9.96 7.50
N GLU A 257 7.33 -10.77 6.98
CA GLU A 257 7.03 -12.15 6.55
C GLU A 257 6.46 -12.98 7.71
N LEU A 258 7.09 -12.91 8.89
CA LEU A 258 6.59 -13.60 10.08
C LEU A 258 5.23 -13.07 10.54
N HIS A 259 5.05 -11.74 10.51
CA HIS A 259 3.79 -11.10 10.85
C HIS A 259 2.66 -11.51 9.92
N LEU A 260 2.94 -11.58 8.61
CA LEU A 260 1.98 -11.93 7.57
C LEU A 260 1.52 -13.39 7.68
N ARG A 261 2.45 -14.32 7.91
CA ARG A 261 2.12 -15.75 8.09
C ARG A 261 1.26 -16.00 9.32
N ASN A 262 1.55 -15.29 10.41
CA ASN A 262 0.86 -15.42 11.69
C ASN A 262 -0.22 -14.34 11.92
N TYR A 263 -0.67 -13.67 10.86
CA TYR A 263 -1.63 -12.58 11.00
C TYR A 263 -2.97 -13.13 11.49
N GLU A 264 -3.38 -12.70 12.68
CA GLU A 264 -4.69 -12.95 13.27
C GLU A 264 -5.56 -11.69 13.13
N PRO A 265 -6.59 -11.72 12.27
CA PRO A 265 -7.43 -10.55 12.06
C PRO A 265 -8.20 -10.13 13.33
N PRO A 266 -8.34 -8.82 13.62
CA PRO A 266 -9.09 -8.36 14.78
C PRO A 266 -10.60 -8.61 14.63
N MET A 267 -11.08 -9.70 15.25
CA MET A 267 -12.47 -10.15 15.12
C MET A 267 -13.48 -9.41 16.02
N GLU A 268 -13.03 -8.55 16.93
CA GLU A 268 -13.89 -7.86 17.90
C GLU A 268 -14.97 -6.99 17.24
N GLN A 269 -14.62 -6.31 16.14
CA GLN A 269 -15.54 -5.40 15.42
C GLN A 269 -16.42 -6.14 14.40
N ILE A 270 -15.97 -7.30 13.93
CA ILE A 270 -16.63 -8.06 12.85
C ILE A 270 -17.55 -9.14 13.41
N THR A 271 -17.17 -9.77 14.52
CA THR A 271 -17.98 -10.81 15.18
C THR A 271 -19.42 -10.38 15.45
N PRO A 272 -19.71 -9.15 15.91
CA PRO A 272 -21.09 -8.68 16.10
C PRO A 272 -21.90 -8.56 14.80
N LEU A 273 -21.23 -8.47 13.65
CA LEU A 273 -21.85 -8.35 12.33
C LEU A 273 -22.19 -9.72 11.72
N ILE A 274 -21.59 -10.82 12.21
CA ILE A 274 -21.89 -12.18 11.74
C ILE A 274 -23.30 -12.60 12.21
N ARG A 275 -24.19 -12.83 11.23
CA ARG A 275 -25.61 -13.17 11.44
C ARG A 275 -25.88 -14.67 11.50
N ASN A 276 -24.86 -15.51 11.32
CA ASN A 276 -24.94 -16.97 11.42
C ASN A 276 -25.40 -17.44 12.82
N LYS A 277 -26.13 -18.56 12.87
CA LYS A 277 -26.69 -19.10 14.12
C LYS A 277 -25.60 -19.78 14.97
N GLN A 278 -25.73 -19.74 16.29
CA GLN A 278 -24.79 -20.34 17.26
C GLN A 278 -24.86 -21.88 17.36
N ARG A 279 -25.66 -22.59 16.56
CA ARG A 279 -25.91 -24.03 16.74
C ARG A 279 -24.94 -24.88 15.95
#